data_AF-A0A8C0HC37-F1
#
_entry.id   AF-A0A8C0HC37-F1
#
_cell.length_a   1.000
_cell.length_b   1.000
_cell.length_c   1.000
_cell.angle_alpha   90.00
_cell.angle_beta   90.00
_cell.angle_gamma   90.00
#
_symmetry.space_group_name_H-M   'P 1'
#
loop_
_entity.id
_entity.type
_entity.pdbx_description
1 polymer ?
#
loop_
_entity_poly.entity_id
_entity_poly.type
_entity_poly.pdbx_seq_one_letter_code
_entity_poly.pdbx_strand_id
1 'polypeptide(L)'
;MANRGPSYGLSREVQEKIEQKYDLELENKLVDWIIVQSGEKIEHPPPGRQNFQKWLMDGTLLCKLINSLHPKGKEPIPKISESKMAFKQMEQISQFLKAAEIYGVRTTDIFQTVDLWEGKDMAAVQRTLMSLGSLAQNLPQLSAVGWW
;
A
#
# COMPACT_ATOMS: atom_id res chain seq x y z
N MET A 1 34.49 -11.36 25.73
CA MET A 1 34.04 -10.02 26.15
C MET A 1 33.10 -9.49 25.06
N ALA A 2 31.80 -9.51 25.30
CA ALA A 2 30.77 -9.17 24.31
C ALA A 2 30.41 -7.69 24.41
N ASN A 3 30.98 -6.85 23.55
CA ASN A 3 30.54 -5.47 23.38
C ASN A 3 29.34 -5.43 22.42
N ARG A 4 28.12 -5.36 22.96
CA ARG A 4 26.96 -4.82 22.25
C ARG A 4 26.44 -3.63 23.05
N GLY A 5 27.01 -2.46 22.77
CA GLY A 5 26.41 -1.20 23.16
C GLY A 5 25.12 -0.93 22.36
N PRO A 6 24.26 0.00 22.80
CA PRO A 6 22.93 0.17 22.24
C PRO A 6 23.02 0.78 20.82
N SER A 7 22.62 0.04 19.77
CA SER A 7 22.55 0.52 18.37
C SER A 7 21.42 1.53 18.10
N TYR A 8 21.24 2.53 18.98
CA TYR A 8 20.14 3.49 18.91
C TYR A 8 20.39 4.68 17.98
N GLY A 9 21.65 5.05 17.71
CA GLY A 9 21.98 6.16 16.79
C GLY A 9 21.74 5.80 15.32
N LEU A 10 22.40 4.75 14.84
CA LEU A 10 22.34 4.32 13.44
C LEU A 10 20.92 3.95 12.99
N SER A 11 20.15 3.26 13.86
CA SER A 11 18.77 2.88 13.55
C SER A 11 17.84 4.09 13.43
N ARG A 12 18.07 5.15 14.23
CA ARG A 12 17.23 6.35 14.21
C ARG A 12 17.51 7.22 13.00
N GLU A 13 18.78 7.42 12.65
CA GLU A 13 19.16 8.19 11.45
C GLU A 13 18.67 7.51 10.15
N VAL A 14 18.68 6.17 10.11
CA VAL A 14 18.12 5.41 8.98
C VAL A 14 16.61 5.58 8.91
N GLN A 15 15.91 5.51 10.05
CA GLN A 15 14.48 5.73 10.10
C GLN A 15 14.11 7.15 9.65
N GLU A 16 14.81 8.17 10.15
CA GLU A 16 14.58 9.58 9.77
C GLU A 16 14.74 9.78 8.25
N LYS A 17 15.74 9.14 7.62
CA LYS A 17 15.93 9.20 6.15
C LYS A 17 14.83 8.49 5.38
N ILE A 18 14.26 7.43 5.92
CA ILE A 18 13.10 6.74 5.32
C ILE A 18 11.87 7.64 5.41
N GLU A 19 11.66 8.27 6.56
CA GLU A 19 10.55 9.17 6.80
C GLU A 19 10.59 10.41 5.91
N GLN A 20 11.79 10.94 5.63
CA GLN A 20 11.99 12.04 4.68
C GLN A 20 11.58 11.72 3.23
N LYS A 21 11.46 10.44 2.87
CA LYS A 21 10.99 10.03 1.54
C LYS A 21 9.47 10.00 1.43
N TYR A 22 8.75 10.19 2.52
CA TYR A 22 7.29 10.23 2.50
C TYR A 22 6.82 11.54 1.87
N ASP A 23 5.98 11.44 0.85
CA ASP A 23 5.54 12.59 0.06
C ASP A 23 4.03 12.83 0.27
N LEU A 24 3.67 14.00 0.79
CA LEU A 24 2.27 14.36 1.06
C LEU A 24 1.47 14.64 -0.21
N GLU A 25 2.09 15.12 -1.27
CA GLU A 25 1.42 15.33 -2.56
C GLU A 25 1.12 14.00 -3.22
N LEU A 26 2.08 13.05 -3.14
CA LEU A 26 1.86 11.69 -3.59
C LEU A 26 0.79 10.97 -2.76
N GLU A 27 0.74 11.17 -1.45
CA GLU A 27 -0.33 10.64 -0.58
C GLU A 27 -1.71 11.03 -1.12
N ASN A 28 -1.94 12.34 -1.36
CA ASN A 28 -3.23 12.82 -1.84
C ASN A 28 -3.61 12.21 -3.20
N LYS A 29 -2.65 12.12 -4.14
CA LYS A 29 -2.87 11.47 -5.44
C LYS A 29 -3.24 10.00 -5.29
N LEU A 30 -2.56 9.28 -4.40
CA LEU A 30 -2.83 7.87 -4.14
C LEU A 30 -4.21 7.67 -3.49
N VAL A 31 -4.59 8.54 -2.54
CA VAL A 31 -5.90 8.49 -1.90
C VAL A 31 -7.01 8.68 -2.94
N ASP A 32 -6.91 9.71 -3.77
CA ASP A 32 -7.89 9.98 -4.82
C ASP A 32 -8.00 8.79 -5.80
N TRP A 33 -6.86 8.31 -6.28
CA TRP A 33 -6.81 7.15 -7.16
C TRP A 33 -7.44 5.90 -6.54
N ILE A 34 -7.15 5.59 -5.27
CA ILE A 34 -7.71 4.42 -4.59
C ILE A 34 -9.23 4.52 -4.47
N ILE A 35 -9.75 5.71 -4.13
CA ILE A 35 -11.20 5.95 -3.99
C ILE A 35 -11.88 5.77 -5.36
N VAL A 36 -11.35 6.40 -6.41
CA VAL A 36 -11.90 6.29 -7.77
C VAL A 36 -11.88 4.83 -8.24
N GLN A 37 -10.77 4.13 -8.00
CA GLN A 37 -10.57 2.78 -8.51
C GLN A 37 -11.29 1.70 -7.72
N SER A 38 -11.52 1.89 -6.41
CA SER A 38 -12.18 0.90 -5.55
C SER A 38 -13.71 1.03 -5.51
N GLY A 39 -14.28 2.08 -6.11
CA GLY A 39 -15.72 2.28 -6.25
C GLY A 39 -16.39 3.01 -5.09
N GLU A 40 -17.72 3.20 -5.19
CA GLU A 40 -18.47 4.17 -4.39
C GLU A 40 -18.58 3.83 -2.88
N LYS A 41 -18.48 4.88 -2.06
CA LYS A 41 -18.56 4.95 -0.58
C LYS A 41 -17.29 4.64 0.21
N ILE A 42 -16.13 5.09 -0.27
CA ILE A 42 -14.92 5.15 0.55
C ILE A 42 -14.76 6.57 1.06
N GLU A 43 -14.70 6.73 2.38
CA GLU A 43 -14.42 8.02 3.00
C GLU A 43 -12.95 8.40 2.79
N HIS A 44 -12.73 9.66 2.41
CA HIS A 44 -11.40 10.21 2.30
C HIS A 44 -10.78 10.30 3.70
N PRO A 45 -9.60 9.69 3.95
CA PRO A 45 -8.93 9.81 5.23
C PRO A 45 -8.47 11.26 5.46
N PRO A 46 -8.38 11.75 6.70
CA PRO A 46 -7.67 12.99 6.98
C PRO A 46 -6.22 12.89 6.47
N PRO A 47 -5.62 13.98 5.97
CA PRO A 47 -4.24 13.93 5.48
C PRO A 47 -3.26 13.53 6.58
N GLY A 48 -2.14 12.95 6.15
CA GLY A 48 -1.02 12.62 6.99
C GLY A 48 -0.77 11.13 7.12
N ARG A 49 0.51 10.79 7.18
CA ARG A 49 1.04 9.41 7.20
C ARG A 49 0.31 8.45 8.14
N GLN A 50 0.01 8.87 9.37
CA GLN A 50 -0.64 8.01 10.36
C GLN A 50 -2.09 7.69 9.99
N ASN A 51 -2.79 8.64 9.39
CA ASN A 51 -4.17 8.45 8.93
C ASN A 51 -4.19 7.58 7.68
N PHE A 52 -3.28 7.83 6.73
CA PHE A 52 -3.09 7.01 5.55
C PHE A 52 -2.75 5.55 5.90
N GLN A 53 -1.83 5.35 6.85
CA GLN A 53 -1.52 4.03 7.39
C GLN A 53 -2.77 3.35 7.95
N LYS A 54 -3.47 3.98 8.90
CA LYS A 54 -4.67 3.40 9.54
C LYS A 54 -5.75 3.03 8.54
N TRP A 55 -5.90 3.86 7.50
CA TRP A 55 -6.88 3.64 6.43
C TRP A 55 -6.58 2.37 5.62
N LEU A 56 -5.30 2.07 5.36
CA LEU A 56 -4.89 0.89 4.58
C LEU A 56 -4.56 -0.35 5.45
N MET A 57 -4.32 -0.17 6.75
CA MET A 57 -3.77 -1.17 7.67
C MET A 57 -4.60 -2.47 7.77
N ASP A 58 -5.92 -2.40 7.59
CA ASP A 58 -6.79 -3.59 7.60
C ASP A 58 -6.63 -4.46 6.33
N GLY A 59 -5.99 -3.92 5.28
CA GLY A 59 -5.74 -4.63 4.02
C GLY A 59 -6.95 -4.75 3.10
N THR A 60 -8.17 -4.51 3.59
CA THR A 60 -9.41 -4.61 2.79
C THR A 60 -9.45 -3.66 1.61
N LEU A 61 -9.07 -2.40 1.80
CA LEU A 61 -8.97 -1.42 0.72
C LEU A 61 -7.94 -1.83 -0.34
N LEU A 62 -6.79 -2.35 0.08
CA LEU A 62 -5.76 -2.84 -0.83
C LEU A 62 -6.25 -4.04 -1.67
N CYS A 63 -6.96 -4.98 -1.04
CA CYS A 63 -7.55 -6.11 -1.76
C CYS A 63 -8.63 -5.65 -2.76
N LYS A 64 -9.48 -4.68 -2.38
CA LYS A 64 -10.50 -4.11 -3.27
C LYS A 64 -9.85 -3.41 -4.47
N LEU A 65 -8.78 -2.65 -4.22
CA LEU A 65 -8.02 -1.95 -5.25
C LEU A 65 -7.45 -2.92 -6.29
N ILE A 66 -6.72 -3.96 -5.88
CA ILE A 66 -6.14 -4.90 -6.86
C ILE A 66 -7.20 -5.71 -7.58
N ASN A 67 -8.32 -6.04 -6.92
CA ASN A 67 -9.43 -6.72 -7.57
C ASN A 67 -10.10 -5.86 -8.64
N SER A 68 -10.27 -4.56 -8.41
CA SER A 68 -10.90 -3.67 -9.40
C SER A 68 -10.01 -3.43 -10.62
N LEU A 69 -8.70 -3.68 -10.51
CA LEU A 69 -7.77 -3.71 -11.64
C LEU A 69 -7.90 -4.95 -12.53
N HIS A 70 -8.72 -5.92 -12.14
CA HIS A 70 -8.99 -7.13 -12.91
C HIS A 70 -10.40 -7.11 -13.52
N PRO A 71 -10.60 -7.77 -14.68
CA PRO A 71 -11.94 -7.98 -15.22
C PRO A 71 -12.83 -8.73 -14.22
N LYS A 72 -14.13 -8.39 -14.20
CA LYS A 72 -15.13 -9.05 -13.35
C LYS A 72 -15.02 -10.59 -13.47
N GLY A 73 -14.90 -11.27 -12.34
CA GLY A 73 -14.76 -12.74 -12.27
C GLY A 73 -13.33 -13.28 -12.44
N LYS A 74 -12.32 -12.42 -12.64
CA LYS A 74 -10.89 -12.78 -12.64
C LYS A 74 -10.12 -12.16 -11.48
N GLU A 75 -10.83 -11.82 -10.42
CA GLU A 75 -10.27 -11.18 -9.24
C GLU A 75 -9.30 -12.13 -8.51
N PRO A 76 -8.07 -11.69 -8.19
CA PRO A 76 -7.10 -12.54 -7.50
C PRO A 76 -7.50 -12.83 -6.05
N ILE A 77 -8.34 -11.99 -5.43
CA ILE A 77 -8.70 -12.09 -4.02
C ILE A 77 -10.23 -12.17 -3.88
N PRO A 78 -10.84 -13.36 -3.99
CA PRO A 78 -12.31 -13.49 -4.05
C PRO A 78 -13.01 -13.25 -2.71
N LYS A 79 -12.29 -13.32 -1.58
CA LYS A 79 -12.85 -13.17 -0.24
C LYS A 79 -12.17 -12.02 0.49
N ILE A 80 -12.87 -10.90 0.59
CA ILE A 80 -12.42 -9.72 1.34
C ILE A 80 -13.37 -9.55 2.52
N SER A 81 -12.83 -9.60 3.73
CA SER A 81 -13.60 -9.39 4.97
C SER A 81 -12.80 -8.46 5.87
N GLU A 82 -13.45 -7.45 6.42
CA GLU A 82 -12.86 -6.63 7.48
C GLU A 82 -12.65 -7.47 8.73
N SER A 83 -11.53 -7.23 9.43
CA SER A 83 -11.19 -8.00 10.62
C SER A 83 -10.30 -7.22 11.58
N LYS A 84 -10.72 -7.12 12.83
CA LYS A 84 -9.89 -6.55 13.91
C LYS A 84 -8.72 -7.45 14.35
N MET A 85 -8.66 -8.69 13.86
CA MET A 85 -7.59 -9.63 14.23
C MET A 85 -6.32 -9.33 13.44
N ALA A 86 -5.23 -9.00 14.14
CA ALA A 86 -3.94 -8.63 13.54
C ALA A 86 -3.44 -9.62 12.47
N PHE A 87 -3.53 -10.94 12.74
CA PHE A 87 -3.06 -11.94 11.77
C PHE A 87 -3.87 -11.94 10.47
N LYS A 88 -5.18 -11.65 10.53
CA LYS A 88 -6.03 -11.56 9.33
C LYS A 88 -5.69 -10.32 8.51
N GLN A 89 -5.46 -9.19 9.16
CA GLN A 89 -5.03 -7.95 8.48
C GLN A 89 -3.69 -8.16 7.78
N MET A 90 -2.72 -8.75 8.47
CA MET A 90 -1.41 -9.09 7.90
C MET A 90 -1.52 -10.07 6.72
N GLU A 91 -2.40 -11.07 6.83
CA GLU A 91 -2.68 -12.02 5.75
C GLU A 91 -3.31 -11.33 4.53
N GLN A 92 -4.26 -10.41 4.73
CA GLN A 92 -4.88 -9.64 3.65
C GLN A 92 -3.88 -8.73 2.94
N ILE A 93 -3.03 -8.03 3.69
CA ILE A 93 -1.92 -7.25 3.13
C ILE A 93 -1.02 -8.17 2.28
N SER A 94 -0.64 -9.34 2.80
CA SER A 94 0.19 -10.31 2.07
C SER A 94 -0.46 -10.80 0.77
N GLN A 95 -1.78 -11.05 0.77
CA GLN A 95 -2.52 -11.41 -0.43
C GLN A 95 -2.49 -10.30 -1.48
N PHE A 96 -2.67 -9.04 -1.06
CA PHE A 96 -2.52 -7.88 -1.95
C PHE A 96 -1.11 -7.82 -2.56
N LEU A 97 -0.07 -7.94 -1.73
CA LEU A 97 1.32 -7.86 -2.19
C LEU A 97 1.63 -8.92 -3.25
N LYS A 98 1.18 -10.16 -3.02
CA LYS A 98 1.32 -11.26 -3.98
C LYS A 98 0.57 -10.97 -5.29
N ALA A 99 -0.64 -10.42 -5.20
CA ALA A 99 -1.42 -10.07 -6.37
C ALA A 99 -0.80 -8.90 -7.15
N ALA A 100 -0.22 -7.91 -6.46
CA ALA A 100 0.49 -6.79 -7.07
C ALA A 100 1.78 -7.24 -7.79
N GLU A 101 2.52 -8.19 -7.21
CA GLU A 101 3.67 -8.82 -7.88
C GLU A 101 3.26 -9.52 -9.19
N ILE A 102 2.21 -10.34 -9.13
CA ILE A 102 1.67 -11.05 -10.30
C ILE A 102 1.16 -10.06 -11.36
N TYR A 103 0.59 -8.93 -10.93
CA TYR A 103 0.14 -7.86 -11.82
C TYR A 103 1.30 -7.17 -12.55
N GLY A 104 2.52 -7.28 -12.03
CA GLY A 104 3.74 -6.78 -12.66
C GLY A 104 4.51 -5.74 -11.85
N VAL A 105 4.11 -5.44 -10.61
CA VAL A 105 4.90 -4.58 -9.73
C VAL A 105 6.22 -5.27 -9.43
N ARG A 106 7.34 -4.57 -9.61
CA ARG A 106 8.67 -5.13 -9.36
C ARG A 106 8.83 -5.44 -7.88
N THR A 107 9.45 -6.57 -7.57
CA THR A 107 9.74 -7.00 -6.19
C THR A 107 10.58 -5.98 -5.41
N THR A 108 11.40 -5.16 -6.10
CA THR A 108 12.16 -4.06 -5.51
C THR A 108 11.30 -2.90 -5.04
N ASP A 109 10.11 -2.74 -5.63
CA ASP A 109 9.16 -1.67 -5.33
C ASP A 109 8.05 -2.16 -4.38
N ILE A 110 7.97 -3.47 -4.09
CA ILE A 110 6.99 -4.09 -3.19
C ILE A 110 7.39 -3.89 -1.73
N PHE A 111 6.50 -3.29 -0.95
CA PHE A 111 6.65 -3.15 0.50
C PHE A 111 6.45 -4.49 1.24
N GLN A 112 6.90 -4.57 2.50
CA GLN A 112 6.69 -5.71 3.40
C GLN A 112 5.48 -5.46 4.30
N THR A 113 4.74 -6.50 4.71
CA THR A 113 3.54 -6.33 5.56
C THR A 113 3.75 -5.42 6.78
N VAL A 114 4.91 -5.48 7.42
CA VAL A 114 5.26 -4.64 8.59
C VAL A 114 5.47 -3.17 8.25
N ASP A 115 5.82 -2.84 7.00
CA ASP A 115 6.01 -1.46 6.55
C ASP A 115 4.71 -0.68 6.61
N LEU A 116 3.59 -1.35 6.31
CA LEU A 116 2.25 -0.81 6.45
C LEU A 116 1.67 -1.08 7.86
N TRP A 117 1.69 -2.33 8.32
CA TRP A 117 0.97 -2.69 9.55
C TRP A 117 1.59 -2.06 10.80
N GLU A 118 2.93 -2.05 10.91
CA GLU A 118 3.65 -1.33 11.98
C GLU A 118 4.05 0.09 11.57
N GLY A 119 3.87 0.47 10.30
CA GLY A 119 4.21 1.80 9.79
C GLY A 119 5.71 2.05 9.61
N LYS A 120 6.53 0.99 9.49
CA LYS A 120 8.00 1.08 9.43
C LYS A 120 8.53 1.85 8.21
N ASP A 121 7.96 1.64 7.03
CA ASP A 121 8.33 2.35 5.81
C ASP A 121 7.09 2.68 4.98
N MET A 122 6.37 3.73 5.37
CA MET A 122 5.22 4.21 4.61
C MET A 122 5.59 4.78 3.24
N ALA A 123 6.85 5.18 3.03
CA ALA A 123 7.32 5.59 1.71
C ALA A 123 7.41 4.39 0.76
N ALA A 124 7.74 3.18 1.25
CA ALA A 124 7.65 1.95 0.47
C ALA A 124 6.21 1.67 0.03
N VAL A 125 5.25 1.86 0.94
CA VAL A 125 3.82 1.70 0.62
C VAL A 125 3.41 2.64 -0.51
N GLN A 126 3.82 3.91 -0.45
CA GLN A 126 3.57 4.87 -1.53
C GLN A 126 4.20 4.45 -2.86
N ARG A 127 5.47 3.98 -2.83
CA ARG A 127 6.17 3.50 -4.04
C ARG A 127 5.46 2.31 -4.68
N THR A 128 5.05 1.31 -3.90
CA THR A 128 4.31 0.14 -4.42
C THR A 128 3.01 0.56 -5.08
N LEU A 129 2.22 1.42 -4.41
CA LEU A 129 0.93 1.87 -4.94
C LEU A 129 1.08 2.73 -6.20
N MET A 130 2.09 3.61 -6.24
CA MET A 130 2.41 4.39 -7.42
C MET A 130 2.83 3.49 -8.60
N SER A 131 3.70 2.51 -8.35
CA SER A 131 4.09 1.53 -9.37
C SER A 131 2.89 0.73 -9.88
N LEU A 132 1.97 0.33 -8.99
CA LEU A 132 0.75 -0.36 -9.38
C LEU A 132 -0.16 0.52 -10.23
N GLY A 133 -0.36 1.79 -9.84
CA GLY A 133 -1.17 2.75 -10.59
C GLY A 133 -0.60 3.07 -11.98
N SER A 134 0.73 3.17 -12.11
CA SER A 134 1.38 3.36 -13.40
C SER A 134 1.19 2.16 -14.33
N LEU A 135 1.27 0.93 -13.81
CA LEU A 135 0.99 -0.28 -14.58
C LEU A 135 -0.48 -0.37 -15.00
N ALA A 136 -1.40 0.02 -14.12
CA ALA A 136 -2.83 0.02 -14.39
C ALA A 136 -3.21 0.96 -15.55
N GLN A 137 -2.60 2.14 -15.66
CA GLN A 137 -2.86 3.07 -16.76
C GLN A 137 -2.35 2.58 -18.11
N ASN A 138 -1.25 1.82 -18.12
CA ASN A 138 -0.69 1.26 -19.35
C ASN A 138 -1.51 0.09 -19.92
N LEU A 139 -2.53 -0.38 -19.20
CA LEU A 139 -3.42 -1.43 -19.65
C LEU A 139 -4.70 -0.83 -20.28
N PRO A 140 -4.91 -1.00 -21.60
CA PRO A 140 -5.93 -0.29 -22.37
C PRO A 140 -7.38 -0.59 -21.95
N GLN A 141 -7.62 -1.64 -21.16
CA GLN A 141 -8.95 -2.00 -20.67
C GLN A 141 -9.47 -1.18 -19.46
N LEU A 142 -8.64 -0.32 -18.84
CA LEU A 142 -8.99 0.46 -17.64
C LEU A 142 -8.64 1.96 -17.73
N SER A 143 -8.48 2.49 -18.95
CA SER A 143 -8.00 3.84 -19.27
C SER A 143 -8.95 5.00 -18.91
N ALA A 144 -9.68 4.92 -17.79
CA ALA A 144 -10.59 5.97 -17.35
C ALA A 144 -9.91 7.09 -16.54
N VAL A 145 -8.66 6.94 -16.12
CA VAL A 145 -8.02 7.90 -15.20
C VAL A 145 -6.56 8.15 -15.54
N GLY A 146 -6.32 9.13 -16.41
CA GLY A 146 -5.00 9.70 -16.69
C GLY A 146 -4.64 10.79 -15.67
N TRP A 147 -4.10 10.39 -14.51
CA TRP A 147 -3.71 11.29 -13.42
C TRP A 147 -2.26 11.09 -12.95
N TRP A 148 -1.35 10.77 -13.88
CA TRP A 148 0.10 10.84 -13.62
C TRP A 148 0.76 11.85 -14.54
#